data_AF-A0A1G0I5W2-F1
#
_entry.id   AF-A0A1G0I5W2-F1
#
_cell.length_a   1.000
_cell.length_b   1.000
_cell.length_c   1.000
_cell.angle_alpha   90.00
_cell.angle_beta   90.00
_cell.angle_gamma   90.00
#
_symmetry.space_group_name_H-M   'P 1'
#
loop_
_entity.id
_entity.type
_entity.pdbx_description
1 polymer ?
#
loop_
_entity_poly.entity_id
_entity_poly.type
_entity_poly.pdbx_seq_one_letter_code
_entity_poly.pdbx_strand_id
1 'polypeptide(L)'
;MNETLDIPRGFTGCLSKAGLGIAGTADRVKITAPNGAGIDYAIDGIAYHAADADNIDTGAAAVQAALTTCIYLLLLDSGGTLTTVKGTEQLNADLAAGTRVLHWPQPTADTCPIGAVKVKCENAATFTLGTTNFSASDVTDTYYDFGGGMPTAPLAS
;
A
#
# COMPACT_ATOMS: atom_id res chain seq x y z
N MET A 1 -18.17 33.93 3.14
CA MET A 1 -16.90 33.78 3.86
C MET A 1 -16.00 32.97 2.94
N ASN A 2 -14.82 33.50 2.62
CA ASN A 2 -14.02 33.13 1.45
C ASN A 2 -13.50 31.67 1.53
N GLU A 3 -13.96 30.79 0.65
CA GLU A 3 -13.53 29.38 0.53
C GLU A 3 -12.19 29.23 -0.22
N THR A 4 -11.24 30.12 0.01
CA THR A 4 -9.95 30.11 -0.74
C THR A 4 -8.80 30.65 0.11
N LEU A 5 -8.81 30.35 1.41
CA LEU A 5 -7.55 30.32 2.14
C LEU A 5 -7.09 28.88 2.10
N ASP A 6 -6.24 28.56 1.12
CA ASP A 6 -5.48 27.32 1.07
C ASP A 6 -4.68 27.28 2.39
N ILE A 7 -5.24 26.62 3.42
CA ILE A 7 -4.53 26.39 4.67
C ILE A 7 -3.25 25.67 4.24
N PRO A 8 -2.05 26.14 4.61
CA PRO A 8 -0.82 25.43 4.30
C PRO A 8 -0.98 23.98 4.75
N ARG A 9 -1.10 23.05 3.79
CA ARG A 9 -1.30 21.64 4.10
C ARG A 9 -0.04 21.17 4.81
N GLY A 10 -0.22 20.69 6.04
CA GLY A 10 0.90 20.20 6.82
C GLY A 10 1.45 18.89 6.24
N PHE A 11 2.40 18.30 6.94
CA PHE A 11 3.00 17.03 6.53
C PHE A 11 1.95 15.90 6.51
N THR A 12 1.98 15.09 5.44
CA THR A 12 1.24 13.83 5.35
C THR A 12 2.24 12.68 5.22
N GLY A 13 2.17 11.73 6.15
CA GLY A 13 3.07 10.57 6.18
C GLY A 13 3.16 9.91 7.54
N CYS A 14 3.72 8.71 7.56
CA CYS A 14 3.94 7.96 8.78
C CYS A 14 5.12 8.49 9.60
N LEU A 15 4.96 8.46 10.91
CA LEU A 15 6.00 8.82 11.88
C LEU A 15 6.78 7.59 12.35
N SER A 16 6.26 6.38 12.09
CA SER A 16 6.88 5.09 12.41
C SER A 16 6.55 4.03 11.35
N LYS A 17 7.29 2.92 11.34
CA LYS A 17 7.06 1.78 10.44
C LYS A 17 5.81 1.01 10.87
N ALA A 18 4.91 0.68 9.93
CA ALA A 18 3.68 -0.08 10.21
C ALA A 18 3.92 -1.57 10.52
N GLY A 19 5.01 -2.14 10.01
CA GLY A 19 5.24 -3.59 10.07
C GLY A 19 4.22 -4.38 9.25
N LEU A 20 4.02 -3.97 8.00
CA LEU A 20 3.08 -4.61 7.08
C LEU A 20 3.43 -6.09 6.83
N GLY A 21 2.41 -6.93 6.66
CA GLY A 21 2.60 -8.32 6.24
C GLY A 21 1.30 -9.07 5.92
N ILE A 22 1.45 -10.36 5.60
CA ILE A 22 0.34 -11.31 5.46
C ILE A 22 -0.35 -11.50 6.82
N ALA A 23 -1.67 -11.35 6.83
CA ALA A 23 -2.51 -11.59 8.00
C ALA A 23 -2.66 -13.08 8.34
N GLY A 24 -3.34 -13.39 9.45
CA GLY A 24 -3.73 -14.77 9.77
C GLY A 24 -4.55 -15.43 8.67
N THR A 25 -5.43 -14.68 8.00
CA THR A 25 -6.04 -15.10 6.73
C THR A 25 -5.24 -14.56 5.55
N ALA A 26 -4.77 -15.48 4.70
CA ALA A 26 -3.74 -15.19 3.71
C ALA A 26 -4.18 -14.25 2.56
N ASP A 27 -5.46 -13.89 2.44
CA ASP A 27 -5.97 -12.88 1.50
C ASP A 27 -6.08 -11.48 2.12
N ARG A 28 -5.71 -11.33 3.41
CA ARG A 28 -5.77 -10.08 4.17
C ARG A 28 -4.38 -9.55 4.53
N VAL A 29 -4.34 -8.27 4.87
CA VAL A 29 -3.13 -7.57 5.34
C VAL A 29 -3.21 -7.36 6.85
N LYS A 30 -2.06 -7.23 7.50
CA LYS A 30 -1.95 -6.82 8.90
C LYS A 30 -1.00 -5.64 9.09
N ILE A 31 -1.20 -4.93 10.20
CA ILE A 31 -0.27 -3.97 10.78
C ILE A 31 0.28 -4.61 12.05
N THR A 32 1.61 -4.65 12.17
CA THR A 32 2.32 -5.19 13.33
C THR A 32 3.53 -4.30 13.60
N ALA A 33 3.26 -3.10 14.10
CA ALA A 33 4.27 -2.10 14.33
C ALA A 33 5.34 -2.66 15.28
N PRO A 34 6.63 -2.38 15.04
CA PRO A 34 7.71 -2.95 15.86
C PRO A 34 7.63 -2.64 17.35
N ASN A 35 6.95 -1.55 17.73
CA ASN A 35 6.72 -1.17 19.11
C ASN A 35 5.49 -1.85 19.74
N GLY A 36 4.70 -2.61 18.97
CA GLY A 36 3.49 -3.31 19.41
C GLY A 36 2.31 -2.39 19.76
N ALA A 37 2.37 -1.11 19.38
CA ALA A 37 1.35 -0.12 19.73
C ALA A 37 0.53 0.35 18.52
N GLY A 38 0.91 -0.03 17.29
CA GLY A 38 0.38 0.57 16.08
C GLY A 38 1.25 1.70 15.54
N ILE A 39 0.65 2.48 14.63
CA ILE A 39 1.33 3.50 13.85
C ILE A 39 0.77 4.89 14.13
N ASP A 40 1.68 5.83 14.34
CA ASP A 40 1.37 7.25 14.36
C ASP A 40 1.63 7.83 12.96
N TYR A 41 0.66 8.60 12.46
CA TYR A 41 0.72 9.18 11.12
C TYR A 41 0.12 10.58 11.14
N ALA A 42 0.43 11.35 10.10
CA ALA A 42 -0.15 12.67 9.91
C ALA A 42 -0.91 12.75 8.58
N ILE A 43 -2.00 13.49 8.57
CA ILE A 43 -2.71 13.93 7.36
C ILE A 43 -2.85 15.45 7.45
N ASP A 44 -2.26 16.14 6.49
CA ASP A 44 -2.22 17.59 6.38
C ASP A 44 -1.77 18.29 7.68
N GLY A 45 -0.82 17.67 8.40
CA GLY A 45 -0.24 18.18 9.64
C GLY A 45 -1.01 17.84 10.93
N ILE A 46 -2.13 17.14 10.84
CA ILE A 46 -2.87 16.64 12.01
C ILE A 46 -2.40 15.21 12.28
N ALA A 47 -2.00 14.94 13.53
CA ALA A 47 -1.56 13.61 13.96
C ALA A 47 -2.73 12.71 14.32
N TYR A 48 -2.63 11.45 13.93
CA TYR A 48 -3.58 10.38 14.18
C TYR A 48 -2.83 9.11 14.60
N HIS A 49 -3.58 8.16 15.14
CA HIS A 49 -3.06 6.89 15.61
C HIS A 49 -3.96 5.76 15.11
N ALA A 50 -3.36 4.69 14.60
CA ALA A 50 -4.04 3.44 14.27
C ALA A 50 -3.34 2.29 14.99
N ALA A 51 -4.10 1.53 15.77
CA ALA A 51 -3.58 0.37 16.51
C ALA A 51 -3.16 -0.76 15.56
N ASP A 52 -2.29 -1.64 16.05
CA ASP A 52 -2.02 -2.91 15.38
C ASP A 52 -3.31 -3.69 15.14
N ALA A 53 -3.42 -4.30 13.96
CA ALA A 53 -4.59 -5.05 13.58
C ALA A 53 -4.19 -6.20 12.64
N ASP A 54 -4.82 -7.35 12.85
CA ASP A 54 -4.72 -8.51 11.97
C ASP A 54 -6.02 -8.64 11.15
N ASN A 55 -5.95 -9.39 10.04
CA ASN A 55 -7.10 -9.66 9.17
C ASN A 55 -7.83 -8.39 8.68
N ILE A 56 -7.08 -7.33 8.35
CA ILE A 56 -7.63 -6.08 7.84
C ILE A 56 -8.24 -6.32 6.46
N ASP A 57 -9.52 -5.98 6.30
CA ASP A 57 -10.22 -6.02 5.02
C ASP A 57 -9.85 -4.80 4.16
N THR A 58 -9.14 -5.06 3.06
CA THR A 58 -8.73 -4.05 2.08
C THR A 58 -9.81 -3.74 1.03
N GLY A 59 -10.92 -4.48 1.03
CA GLY A 59 -11.81 -4.62 -0.11
C GLY A 59 -11.16 -5.40 -1.27
N ALA A 60 -11.99 -5.76 -2.25
CA ALA A 60 -11.53 -6.39 -3.48
C ALA A 60 -11.03 -5.33 -4.49
N ALA A 61 -9.77 -5.41 -4.89
CA ALA A 61 -9.24 -4.57 -5.98
C ALA A 61 -9.66 -5.12 -7.36
N ALA A 62 -9.34 -4.38 -8.43
CA ALA A 62 -9.45 -4.92 -9.79
C ALA A 62 -8.45 -6.08 -10.00
N VAL A 63 -8.84 -7.09 -10.77
CA VAL A 63 -8.00 -8.27 -11.10
C VAL A 63 -6.68 -7.82 -11.73
N GLN A 64 -5.57 -8.30 -11.19
CA GLN A 64 -4.23 -8.23 -11.78
C GLN A 64 -3.99 -9.40 -12.73
N ALA A 65 -3.51 -9.09 -13.93
CA ALA A 65 -3.26 -10.06 -14.97
C ALA A 65 -2.03 -10.92 -14.67
N ALA A 66 -2.00 -12.11 -15.26
CA ALA A 66 -0.83 -12.98 -15.22
C ALA A 66 0.40 -12.33 -15.86
N LEU A 67 1.59 -12.76 -15.42
CA LEU A 67 2.89 -12.26 -15.91
C LEU A 67 3.12 -10.76 -15.66
N THR A 68 2.41 -10.16 -14.72
CA THR A 68 2.58 -8.75 -14.34
C THR A 68 3.02 -8.60 -12.89
N THR A 69 3.66 -7.47 -12.60
CA THR A 69 3.89 -6.98 -11.25
C THR A 69 3.10 -5.69 -11.05
N CYS A 70 2.51 -5.53 -9.87
CA CYS A 70 1.73 -4.35 -9.49
C CYS A 70 2.07 -3.92 -8.06
N ILE A 71 1.92 -2.63 -7.77
CA ILE A 71 1.97 -2.08 -6.41
C ILE A 71 0.55 -1.81 -5.96
N TYR A 72 0.18 -2.30 -4.78
CA TYR A 72 -1.03 -1.88 -4.07
C TYR A 72 -0.58 -1.00 -2.92
N LEU A 73 -0.93 0.29 -2.99
CA LEU A 73 -0.63 1.27 -1.96
C LEU A 73 -1.62 1.11 -0.81
N LEU A 74 -1.16 1.17 0.44
CA LEU A 74 -1.98 1.08 1.64
C LEU A 74 -2.07 2.46 2.28
N LEU A 75 -3.29 2.89 2.55
CA LEU A 75 -3.65 4.23 2.99
C LEU A 75 -4.47 4.16 4.27
N LEU A 76 -4.22 5.05 5.23
CA LEU A 76 -5.10 5.27 6.38
C LEU A 76 -5.85 6.58 6.21
N ASP A 77 -7.14 6.59 6.52
CA ASP A 77 -7.91 7.82 6.75
C ASP A 77 -7.75 8.33 8.19
N SER A 78 -8.40 9.44 8.54
CA SER A 78 -8.37 10.01 9.91
C SER A 78 -9.01 9.13 10.99
N GLY A 79 -9.78 8.11 10.60
CA GLY A 79 -10.36 7.10 11.49
C GLY A 79 -9.46 5.88 11.70
N GLY A 80 -8.31 5.81 11.01
CA GLY A 80 -7.46 4.62 10.99
C GLY A 80 -8.02 3.48 10.14
N THR A 81 -8.97 3.76 9.24
CA THR A 81 -9.47 2.77 8.29
C THR A 81 -8.45 2.58 7.18
N LEU A 82 -8.07 1.32 6.94
CA LEU A 82 -7.16 0.99 5.85
C LEU A 82 -7.92 0.85 4.53
N THR A 83 -7.46 1.58 3.53
CA THR A 83 -7.91 1.45 2.14
C THR A 83 -6.72 1.22 1.23
N THR A 84 -6.99 0.81 -0.02
CA THR A 84 -5.92 0.51 -0.98
C THR A 84 -6.14 1.16 -2.33
N VAL A 85 -5.03 1.49 -2.99
CA VAL A 85 -5.02 1.95 -4.38
C VAL A 85 -4.15 1.01 -5.19
N LYS A 86 -4.74 0.37 -6.19
CA LYS A 86 -4.01 -0.46 -7.15
C LYS A 86 -3.25 0.42 -8.15
N GLY A 87 -1.99 0.10 -8.37
CA GLY A 87 -1.13 0.75 -9.36
C GLY A 87 -1.33 0.27 -10.78
N THR A 88 -0.53 0.83 -11.68
CA THR A 88 -0.47 0.35 -13.06
C THR A 88 0.39 -0.92 -13.11
N GLU A 89 -0.21 -2.01 -13.58
CA GLU A 89 0.51 -3.26 -13.85
C GLU A 89 1.60 -3.07 -14.90
N GLN A 90 2.76 -3.69 -14.66
CA GLN A 90 3.83 -3.77 -15.63
C GLN A 90 4.13 -5.24 -15.91
N LEU A 91 4.39 -5.56 -17.17
CA LEU A 91 4.83 -6.91 -17.55
C LEU A 91 6.14 -7.23 -16.85
N ASN A 92 6.24 -8.44 -16.29
CA ASN A 92 7.46 -8.89 -15.63
C ASN A 92 8.68 -8.86 -16.57
N ALA A 93 8.46 -9.14 -17.86
CA ALA A 93 9.49 -9.09 -18.88
C ALA A 93 10.02 -7.66 -19.10
N ASP A 94 9.15 -6.66 -19.06
CA ASP A 94 9.54 -5.25 -19.24
C ASP A 94 10.32 -4.72 -18.04
N LEU A 95 9.93 -5.11 -16.82
CA LEU A 95 10.67 -4.80 -15.59
C LEU A 95 12.04 -5.48 -15.60
N ALA A 96 12.11 -6.76 -15.97
CA ALA A 96 13.37 -7.49 -16.07
C ALA A 96 14.31 -6.92 -17.16
N ALA A 97 13.74 -6.39 -18.25
CA ALA A 97 14.50 -5.72 -19.31
C ALA A 97 14.89 -4.27 -18.94
N GLY A 98 14.37 -3.71 -17.83
CA GLY A 98 14.60 -2.33 -17.42
C GLY A 98 13.95 -1.29 -18.34
N THR A 99 13.00 -1.69 -19.20
CA THR A 99 12.30 -0.79 -20.12
C THR A 99 11.12 -0.09 -19.47
N ARG A 100 10.67 -0.61 -18.32
CA ARG A 100 9.62 -0.03 -17.48
C ARG A 100 10.00 -0.08 -16.01
N VAL A 101 9.25 0.67 -15.21
CA VAL A 101 9.35 0.73 -13.76
C VAL A 101 7.95 0.76 -13.14
N LEU A 102 7.85 0.37 -11.87
CA LEU A 102 6.63 0.48 -11.09
C LEU A 102 6.59 1.85 -10.41
N HIS A 103 5.63 2.67 -10.82
CA HIS A 103 5.35 3.93 -10.14
C HIS A 103 4.45 3.69 -8.92
N TRP A 104 4.74 4.39 -7.83
CA TRP A 104 3.86 4.43 -6.68
C TRP A 104 2.49 4.98 -7.10
N PRO A 105 1.37 4.32 -6.74
CA PRO A 105 0.04 4.85 -6.99
C PRO A 105 -0.13 6.22 -6.31
N GLN A 106 -0.96 7.08 -6.89
CA GLN A 106 -1.30 8.35 -6.24
C GLN A 106 -2.19 8.08 -5.02
N PRO A 107 -1.85 8.58 -3.81
CA PRO A 107 -2.73 8.50 -2.66
C PRO A 107 -4.06 9.22 -2.92
N THR A 108 -5.15 8.72 -2.34
CA THR A 108 -6.43 9.42 -2.34
C THR A 108 -6.38 10.65 -1.42
N ALA A 109 -7.24 11.63 -1.67
CA ALA A 109 -7.37 12.79 -0.79
C ALA A 109 -7.66 12.37 0.66
N ASP A 110 -7.22 13.17 1.62
CA ASP A 110 -7.48 12.99 3.05
C ASP A 110 -7.02 11.63 3.62
N THR A 111 -5.98 11.05 3.02
CA THR A 111 -5.38 9.78 3.48
C THR A 111 -3.86 9.87 3.58
N CYS A 112 -3.29 9.07 4.47
CA CYS A 112 -1.86 8.92 4.65
C CYS A 112 -1.37 7.58 4.06
N PRO A 113 -0.44 7.59 3.09
CA PRO A 113 0.20 6.37 2.64
C PRO A 113 1.14 5.81 3.71
N ILE A 114 0.85 4.59 4.16
CA ILE A 114 1.61 3.92 5.22
C ILE A 114 2.62 2.89 4.71
N GLY A 115 2.45 2.49 3.47
CA GLY A 115 3.28 1.50 2.82
C GLY A 115 2.59 0.94 1.60
N ALA A 116 3.12 -0.17 1.11
CA ALA A 116 2.58 -0.86 -0.04
C ALA A 116 2.88 -2.37 0.01
N VAL A 117 2.10 -3.14 -0.73
CA VAL A 117 2.46 -4.49 -1.13
C VAL A 117 2.70 -4.53 -2.63
N LYS A 118 3.89 -4.95 -3.04
CA LYS A 118 4.21 -5.28 -4.43
C LYS A 118 3.86 -6.74 -4.65
N VAL A 119 3.07 -7.04 -5.66
CA VAL A 119 2.67 -8.41 -6.00
C VAL A 119 3.12 -8.72 -7.42
N LYS A 120 3.91 -9.79 -7.56
CA LYS A 120 4.33 -10.37 -8.84
C LYS A 120 3.52 -11.64 -9.10
N CYS A 121 2.87 -11.71 -10.26
CA CYS A 121 2.19 -12.90 -10.75
C CYS A 121 3.02 -13.58 -11.84
N GLU A 122 3.24 -14.88 -11.74
CA GLU A 122 3.94 -15.69 -12.74
C GLU A 122 2.98 -16.70 -13.43
N ASN A 123 3.46 -17.33 -14.50
CA ASN A 123 2.71 -18.33 -15.29
C ASN A 123 1.30 -17.86 -15.68
N ALA A 124 0.27 -18.58 -15.23
CA ALA A 124 -1.14 -18.28 -15.49
C ALA A 124 -1.86 -17.68 -14.26
N ALA A 125 -1.15 -17.38 -13.18
CA ALA A 125 -1.77 -16.86 -11.96
C ALA A 125 -2.27 -15.42 -12.16
N THR A 126 -3.50 -15.16 -11.74
CA THR A 126 -4.04 -13.81 -11.58
C THR A 126 -4.20 -13.52 -10.10
N PHE A 127 -4.11 -12.25 -9.72
CA PHE A 127 -4.25 -11.85 -8.32
C PHE A 127 -5.33 -10.80 -8.15
N THR A 128 -6.12 -10.92 -7.10
CA THR A 128 -7.09 -9.90 -6.70
C THR A 128 -6.93 -9.65 -5.21
N LEU A 129 -6.37 -8.48 -4.86
CA LEU A 129 -6.18 -8.09 -3.46
C LEU A 129 -7.51 -8.19 -2.69
N GLY A 130 -7.46 -8.72 -1.46
CA GLY A 130 -8.63 -8.93 -0.61
C GLY A 130 -9.44 -10.18 -0.94
N THR A 131 -8.99 -11.01 -1.89
CA THR A 131 -9.67 -12.28 -2.25
C THR A 131 -8.70 -13.42 -2.58
N THR A 132 -7.59 -13.12 -3.26
CA THR A 132 -6.56 -14.12 -3.59
C THR A 132 -5.55 -14.18 -2.47
N ASN A 133 -5.18 -15.39 -2.04
CA ASN A 133 -4.16 -15.58 -1.02
C ASN A 133 -2.82 -15.04 -1.53
N PHE A 134 -2.12 -14.25 -0.71
CA PHE A 134 -0.75 -13.82 -0.96
C PHE A 134 0.22 -15.01 -1.09
N SER A 135 -0.10 -16.13 -0.43
CA SER A 135 0.65 -17.39 -0.50
C SER A 135 0.20 -18.35 -1.62
N ALA A 136 -0.64 -17.90 -2.55
CA ALA A 136 -1.04 -18.70 -3.70
C ALA A 136 0.18 -19.04 -4.59
N SER A 137 0.10 -20.17 -5.30
CA SER A 137 1.16 -20.56 -6.25
C SER A 137 1.35 -19.47 -7.31
N ASP A 138 2.60 -19.22 -7.68
CA ASP A 138 3.00 -18.22 -8.68
C ASP A 138 2.60 -16.76 -8.31
N VAL A 139 2.31 -16.50 -7.04
CA VAL A 139 2.14 -15.16 -6.46
C VAL A 139 3.28 -14.91 -5.47
N THR A 140 4.01 -13.82 -5.68
CA THR A 140 5.07 -13.38 -4.77
C THR A 140 4.76 -11.96 -4.31
N ASP A 141 4.69 -11.76 -3.00
CA ASP A 141 4.49 -10.46 -2.37
C ASP A 141 5.77 -9.88 -1.75
N THR A 142 5.85 -8.56 -1.70
CA THR A 142 6.93 -7.82 -1.02
C THR A 142 6.35 -6.58 -0.37
N TYR A 143 6.55 -6.43 0.93
CA TYR A 143 6.04 -5.30 1.71
C TYR A 143 7.05 -4.16 1.78
N TYR A 144 6.53 -2.94 1.63
CA TYR A 144 7.27 -1.70 1.80
C TYR A 144 6.58 -0.89 2.88
N ASP A 145 7.27 -0.61 3.97
CA ASP A 145 6.77 0.31 4.98
C ASP A 145 7.36 1.68 4.76
N PHE A 146 6.53 2.71 4.89
CA PHE A 146 6.97 4.08 4.73
C PHE A 146 7.25 4.73 6.09
N GLY A 147 8.21 5.64 6.10
CA GLY A 147 8.52 6.51 7.24
C GLY A 147 8.94 7.87 6.70
N GLY A 148 8.31 8.94 7.17
CA GLY A 148 8.53 10.28 6.64
C GLY A 148 7.82 10.58 5.30
N GLY A 149 6.83 9.76 4.92
CA GLY A 149 6.04 9.92 3.69
C GLY A 149 6.34 8.88 2.60
N MET A 150 5.55 8.91 1.52
CA MET A 150 5.71 7.98 0.39
C MET A 150 6.97 8.30 -0.42
N PRO A 151 7.80 7.31 -0.79
CA PRO A 151 8.94 7.52 -1.67
C PRO A 151 8.52 8.09 -3.04
N THR A 152 9.35 8.95 -3.61
CA THR A 152 9.08 9.55 -4.94
C THR A 152 9.70 8.76 -6.09
N ALA A 153 10.77 8.00 -5.84
CA ALA A 153 11.45 7.20 -6.85
C ALA A 153 10.66 5.91 -7.16
N PRO A 154 10.47 5.54 -8.43
CA PRO A 154 9.81 4.29 -8.81
C PRO A 154 10.69 3.07 -8.51
N LEU A 155 10.09 1.87 -8.54
CA LEU A 155 10.79 0.59 -8.35
C LEU A 155 11.12 -0.05 -9.72
N ALA A 156 12.38 -0.46 -9.92
CA ALA A 156 12.83 -1.04 -11.20
C ALA A 156 12.57 -2.55 -11.35
N SER A 157 12.29 -3.27 -10.25
CA SER A 157 11.94 -4.70 -10.25
C SER A 157 11.38 -5.14 -8.90
#